data_AF-A0A7K2P119-F1
#
_entry.id   AF-A0A7K2P119-F1
#
_cell.length_a   1.000
_cell.length_b   1.000
_cell.length_c   1.000
_cell.angle_alpha   90.00
_cell.angle_beta   90.00
_cell.angle_gamma   90.00
#
_symmetry.space_group_name_H-M   'P 1'
#
loop_
_entity.id
_entity.type
_entity.pdbx_description
1 polymer ?
#
loop_
_entity_poly.entity_id
_entity_poly.type
_entity_poly.pdbx_seq_one_letter_code
_entity_poly.pdbx_strand_id
1 'polypeptide(L)'
;MNSPLDLLDRPAPTAPADLTLRRGAARVLIDNWTGASTVPSRTLYPHQWSWDSAFVAIGQRHLSVRRAQRELESLLAAQWADGRVPHIVFNPA
;
A
#
# COMPACT_ATOMS: atom_id res chain seq x y z
N MET A 1 -26.09 14.13 -1.26
CA MET A 1 -25.87 12.69 -0.98
C MET A 1 -25.70 12.02 -2.34
N ASN A 2 -24.49 11.60 -2.70
CA ASN A 2 -24.20 11.06 -4.03
C ASN A 2 -24.78 9.64 -4.14
N SER A 3 -25.55 9.39 -5.19
CA SER A 3 -26.17 8.09 -5.43
C SER A 3 -25.08 7.08 -5.83
N PRO A 4 -25.15 5.80 -5.39
CA PRO A 4 -24.21 4.76 -5.83
C PRO A 4 -24.16 4.57 -7.36
N LEU A 5 -25.21 4.98 -8.06
CA LEU A 5 -25.33 4.88 -9.51
C LEU A 5 -24.46 5.90 -10.27
N ASP A 6 -24.15 7.05 -9.67
CA ASP A 6 -23.26 8.08 -10.28
C ASP A 6 -21.81 7.57 -10.48
N LEU A 7 -21.44 6.48 -9.82
CA LEU A 7 -20.12 5.87 -9.95
C LEU A 7 -19.90 5.24 -11.33
N LEU A 8 -20.98 4.73 -11.95
CA LEU A 8 -20.97 4.03 -13.22
C LEU A 8 -21.02 4.99 -14.43
N ASP A 9 -21.56 6.20 -14.22
CA ASP A 9 -21.68 7.23 -15.26
C ASP A 9 -20.45 8.13 -15.39
N ARG A 10 -19.40 7.90 -14.57
CA ARG A 10 -18.17 8.68 -14.68
C ARG A 10 -17.43 8.34 -15.98
N PRO A 11 -17.08 9.36 -16.80
CA PRO A 11 -16.36 9.12 -18.05
C PRO A 11 -15.01 8.45 -17.75
N ALA A 12 -14.69 7.42 -18.53
CA ALA A 12 -13.40 6.74 -18.42
C ALA A 12 -12.26 7.74 -18.62
N PRO A 13 -11.20 7.69 -17.80
CA PRO A 13 -10.05 8.55 -17.98
C PRO A 13 -9.40 8.30 -19.34
N THR A 14 -8.91 9.36 -19.97
CA THR A 14 -8.13 9.23 -21.21
C THR A 14 -6.82 8.49 -20.94
N ALA A 15 -6.28 7.79 -21.95
CA ALA A 15 -5.03 7.03 -21.78
C ALA A 15 -3.86 7.86 -21.21
N PRO A 16 -3.63 9.13 -21.61
CA PRO A 16 -2.59 9.96 -21.00
C PRO A 16 -2.85 10.27 -19.52
N ALA A 17 -4.10 10.51 -19.15
CA ALA A 17 -4.48 10.76 -17.76
C ALA A 17 -4.31 9.49 -16.90
N ASP A 18 -4.69 8.32 -17.41
CA ASP A 18 -4.47 7.02 -16.74
C ASP A 18 -2.98 6.74 -16.51
N LEU A 19 -2.14 6.92 -17.53
CA LEU A 19 -0.69 6.76 -17.41
C LEU A 19 -0.08 7.72 -16.38
N THR A 20 -0.56 8.96 -16.33
CA THR A 20 -0.12 9.96 -15.34
C THR A 20 -0.50 9.53 -13.94
N LEU A 21 -1.75 9.08 -13.73
CA LEU A 21 -2.24 8.58 -12.44
C LEU A 21 -1.44 7.35 -11.99
N ARG A 22 -1.20 6.39 -12.88
CA ARG A 22 -0.40 5.19 -12.59
C ARG A 22 1.02 5.53 -12.18
N ARG A 23 1.68 6.47 -12.88
CA ARG A 23 3.03 6.93 -12.52
C ARG A 23 3.05 7.63 -11.17
N GLY A 24 2.06 8.47 -10.88
CA GLY A 24 1.89 9.10 -9.57
C GLY A 24 1.72 8.08 -8.45
N ALA A 25 0.83 7.11 -8.63
CA ALA A 25 0.62 6.03 -7.65
C ALA A 25 1.88 5.19 -7.43
N ALA A 26 2.60 4.84 -8.50
CA ALA A 26 3.86 4.12 -8.40
C ALA A 26 4.92 4.93 -7.64
N ARG A 27 4.99 6.25 -7.87
CA ARG A 27 5.91 7.13 -7.15
C ARG A 27 5.63 7.15 -5.65
N VAL A 28 4.36 7.22 -5.24
CA VAL A 28 3.97 7.15 -3.82
C VAL A 28 4.44 5.85 -3.17
N LEU A 29 4.21 4.70 -3.82
CA LEU A 29 4.67 3.40 -3.29
C LEU A 29 6.20 3.30 -3.20
N ILE A 30 6.93 3.90 -4.15
CA ILE A 30 8.39 3.91 -4.14
C ILE A 30 8.93 4.81 -3.03
N ASP A 31 8.37 6.00 -2.85
CA ASP A 31 8.86 7.00 -1.88
C ASP A 31 8.56 6.61 -0.42
N ASN A 32 7.50 5.83 -0.22
CA ASN A 32 7.13 5.34 1.10
C ASN A 32 7.81 4.01 1.48
N TRP A 33 8.57 3.41 0.59
CA TRP A 33 9.33 2.19 0.88
C TRP A 33 10.46 2.46 1.88
N THR A 34 10.58 1.62 2.91
CA THR A 34 11.59 1.74 3.98
C THR A 34 12.80 0.84 3.78
N GLY A 35 12.77 -0.05 2.78
CA GLY A 35 13.76 -1.11 2.59
C GLY A 35 13.22 -2.51 2.90
N ALA A 36 12.22 -2.60 3.79
CA ALA A 36 11.58 -3.85 4.20
C ALA A 36 10.05 -3.82 4.09
N SER A 37 9.42 -2.67 4.31
CA SER A 37 7.97 -2.46 4.25
C SER A 37 7.65 -1.06 3.70
N THR A 38 6.37 -0.73 3.58
CA THR A 38 5.93 0.58 3.10
C THR A 38 5.14 1.27 4.20
N VAL A 39 5.50 2.52 4.53
CA VAL A 39 4.71 3.32 5.47
C VAL A 39 3.50 3.95 4.77
N PRO A 40 2.33 4.05 5.40
CA PRO A 40 1.20 4.77 4.79
C PRO A 40 1.52 6.25 4.55
N SER A 41 2.27 6.87 5.47
CA SER A 41 2.75 8.24 5.35
C SER A 41 4.06 8.40 6.12
N ARG A 42 5.05 9.05 5.50
CA ARG A 42 6.36 9.28 6.15
C ARG A 42 6.30 10.16 7.40
N THR A 43 5.24 10.94 7.59
CA THR A 43 5.11 11.88 8.72
C THR A 43 4.03 11.45 9.70
N LEU A 44 2.81 11.20 9.22
CA LEU A 44 1.66 10.91 10.10
C LEU A 44 1.62 9.45 10.56
N TYR A 45 2.08 8.51 9.72
CA TYR A 45 2.05 7.07 9.99
C TYR A 45 3.40 6.42 9.67
N PRO A 46 4.48 6.77 10.40
CA PRO A 46 5.86 6.40 10.04
C PRO A 46 6.23 4.94 10.35
N HIS A 47 5.24 4.05 10.46
CA HIS A 47 5.38 2.65 10.82
C HIS A 47 4.62 1.77 9.84
N GLN A 48 4.89 0.47 9.86
CA GLN A 48 4.14 -0.48 9.04
C GLN A 48 2.78 -0.76 9.70
N TRP A 49 1.69 -0.65 8.93
CA TRP A 49 0.33 -0.90 9.40
C TRP A 49 -0.24 -2.13 8.70
N SER A 50 -0.91 -3.00 9.46
CA SER A 50 -1.29 -4.35 9.01
C SER A 50 -2.14 -4.34 7.74
N TRP A 51 -3.32 -3.72 7.79
CA TRP A 51 -4.21 -3.69 6.63
C TRP A 51 -3.66 -2.83 5.48
N ASP A 52 -2.95 -1.73 5.78
CA ASP A 52 -2.29 -0.90 4.78
C ASP A 52 -1.28 -1.73 3.99
N SER A 53 -0.46 -2.54 4.66
CA SER A 53 0.48 -3.46 4.02
C SER A 53 -0.20 -4.48 3.13
N ALA A 54 -1.38 -4.97 3.48
CA ALA A 54 -2.14 -5.87 2.61
C ALA A 54 -2.53 -5.18 1.29
N PHE A 55 -3.04 -3.95 1.35
CA PHE A 55 -3.40 -3.17 0.16
C PHE A 55 -2.17 -2.70 -0.64
N VAL A 56 -1.10 -2.32 0.06
CA VAL A 56 0.18 -1.96 -0.55
C VAL A 56 0.74 -3.16 -1.32
N ALA A 57 0.70 -4.37 -0.77
CA ALA A 57 1.17 -5.56 -1.48
C ALA A 57 0.40 -5.79 -2.79
N ILE A 58 -0.92 -5.55 -2.79
CA ILE A 58 -1.74 -5.59 -4.03
C ILE A 58 -1.24 -4.55 -5.03
N GLY A 59 -0.97 -3.31 -4.62
CA GLY A 59 -0.40 -2.28 -5.50
C GLY A 59 1.01 -2.65 -6.01
N GLN A 60 1.88 -3.08 -5.10
CA GLN A 60 3.26 -3.45 -5.38
C GLN A 60 3.37 -4.64 -6.34
N ARG A 61 2.40 -5.58 -6.36
CA ARG A 61 2.43 -6.72 -7.28
C ARG A 61 2.56 -6.30 -8.74
N HIS A 62 2.05 -5.11 -9.09
CA HIS A 62 2.10 -4.55 -10.43
C HIS A 62 3.46 -3.93 -10.78
N LEU A 63 4.31 -3.64 -9.79
CA LEU A 63 5.61 -2.99 -9.95
C LEU A 63 6.76 -3.96 -9.68
N SER A 64 6.64 -4.75 -8.61
CA SER A 64 7.62 -5.74 -8.18
C SER A 64 6.97 -6.79 -7.29
N VAL A 65 6.78 -7.99 -7.83
CA VAL A 65 6.26 -9.15 -7.08
C VAL A 65 7.12 -9.46 -5.86
N ARG A 66 8.45 -9.29 -5.97
CA ARG A 66 9.39 -9.50 -4.85
C ARG A 66 9.15 -8.51 -3.69
N ARG A 67 8.86 -7.23 -3.98
CA ARG A 67 8.53 -6.26 -2.93
C ARG A 67 7.16 -6.52 -2.32
N ALA A 68 6.17 -6.90 -3.12
CA ALA A 68 4.86 -7.28 -2.62
C ALA A 68 4.92 -8.47 -1.64
N GLN A 69 5.71 -9.50 -1.97
CA GLN A 69 5.98 -10.62 -1.08
C GLN A 69 6.67 -10.15 0.21
N ARG A 70 7.74 -9.36 0.09
CA ARG A 70 8.50 -8.85 1.24
C ARG A 70 7.66 -8.02 2.20
N GLU A 71 6.73 -7.21 1.69
CA GLU A 71 5.78 -6.43 2.50
C GLU A 71 4.97 -7.32 3.44
N LEU A 72 4.51 -8.48 2.95
CA LEU A 72 3.74 -9.45 3.74
C LEU A 72 4.64 -10.28 4.67
N GLU A 73 5.83 -10.67 4.20
CA GLU A 73 6.82 -11.38 5.02
C GLU A 73 7.24 -10.54 6.24
N SER A 74 7.46 -9.23 6.07
CA SER A 74 7.83 -8.35 7.19
C SER A 74 6.69 -8.20 8.20
N LEU A 75 5.44 -8.13 7.74
CA LEU A 75 4.27 -8.07 8.61
C LEU A 75 4.09 -9.37 9.40
N LEU A 76 4.18 -10.52 8.71
CA LEU A 76 4.02 -11.83 9.33
C LEU A 76 5.19 -12.21 10.25
N ALA A 77 6.39 -11.67 10.01
CA ALA A 77 7.51 -11.82 10.95
C ALA A 77 7.25 -11.16 12.31
N ALA A 78 6.31 -10.21 12.39
CA ALA A 78 5.88 -9.58 13.63
C ALA A 78 4.66 -10.27 14.27
N GLN A 79 4.18 -11.40 13.70
CA GLN A 79 3.08 -12.18 14.27
C GLN A 79 3.47 -12.69 15.67
N TRP A 80 2.53 -12.59 16.60
CA TRP A 80 2.73 -13.04 17.98
C TRP A 80 2.68 -14.57 18.06
N ALA A 81 3.22 -15.13 19.14
CA ALA A 81 3.26 -16.58 19.36
C ALA A 81 1.87 -17.24 19.40
N ASP A 82 0.82 -16.46 19.71
CA ASP A 82 -0.58 -16.92 19.71
C ASP A 82 -1.27 -16.78 18.33
N GLY A 83 -0.53 -16.37 17.30
CA GLY A 83 -1.01 -16.26 15.93
C GLY A 83 -1.63 -14.90 15.57
N ARG A 84 -1.72 -13.94 16.49
CA ARG A 84 -2.23 -12.60 16.16
C ARG A 84 -1.21 -11.80 15.36
N VAL A 85 -1.65 -11.22 14.25
CA VAL A 85 -0.87 -10.22 13.49
C VAL A 85 -1.15 -8.84 14.09
N PRO A 86 -0.14 -8.12 14.60
CA PRO A 86 -0.36 -6.83 15.24
C PRO A 86 -0.83 -5.78 14.23
N HIS A 87 -1.59 -4.79 14.70
CA HIS A 87 -2.07 -3.72 13.83
C HIS A 87 -0.95 -2.79 13.33
N ILE A 88 0.11 -2.61 14.15
CA ILE A 88 1.26 -1.75 13.87
C ILE A 88 2.53 -2.53 14.16
N VAL A 89 3.48 -2.48 13.22
CA VAL A 89 4.87 -2.93 13.41
C VAL A 89 5.76 -1.68 13.41
N PHE A 90 6.36 -1.38 14.55
CA PHE A 90 7.18 -0.17 14.73
C PHE A 90 8.51 -0.31 13.99
N ASN A 91 8.83 0.70 13.19
CA ASN A 91 10.15 0.83 12.57
C ASN A 91 11.17 1.32 13.63
N PRO A 92 12.44 0.93 13.52
CA PRO A 92 13.51 1.48 14.36
C PRO A 92 13.57 3.01 14.23
N ALA A 93 13.96 3.68 15.32
CA ALA A 93 14.22 5.12 15.35
C ALA A 93 15.49 5.50 14.59
#